data_AF-A0A957DWZ9-F1
#
_entry.id   AF-A0A957DWZ9-F1
#
_cell.length_a   1.000
_cell.length_b   1.000
_cell.length_c   1.000
_cell.angle_alpha   90.00
_cell.angle_beta   90.00
_cell.angle_gamma   90.00
#
_symmetry.space_group_name_H-M   'P 1'
#
loop_
_entity.id
_entity.type
_entity.pdbx_description
1 polymer ?
#
loop_
_entity_poly.entity_id
_entity_poly.type
_entity_poly.pdbx_seq_one_letter_code
_entity_poly.pdbx_strand_id
1 'polypeptide(L)' 'MSKPPTTLPTQPLADTERDFLIRPFLIETDPQETHEQPHRHNFQEILWVRSGQGKHVIDGNELTIQPTTF' A
#
# COMPACT_ATOMS: atom_id res chain seq x y z
N MET A 1 8.51 26.69 9.19
CA MET A 1 7.13 26.31 9.58
C MET A 1 6.99 24.82 9.33
N SER A 2 6.85 23.99 10.36
CA SER A 2 6.57 22.56 10.21
C SER A 2 5.13 22.40 9.72
N LYS A 3 4.91 21.63 8.65
CA LYS A 3 3.56 21.24 8.23
C LYS A 3 2.83 20.59 9.42
N PRO A 4 1.55 20.92 9.67
CA PRO A 4 0.77 20.21 10.67
C PRO A 4 0.77 18.71 10.34
N PRO A 5 0.71 17.82 11.35
CA PRO A 5 0.62 16.39 11.10
C PRO A 5 -0.65 16.12 10.29
N THR A 6 -0.49 15.68 9.05
CA THR A 6 -1.59 15.20 8.23
C THR A 6 -2.12 13.93 8.88
N THR A 7 -3.28 13.98 9.51
CA THR A 7 -3.97 12.77 9.97
C THR A 7 -4.42 11.98 8.75
N LEU A 8 -3.73 10.88 8.47
CA LEU A 8 -4.11 9.97 7.39
C LEU A 8 -5.40 9.21 7.76
N PRO A 9 -6.32 8.97 6.81
CA PRO A 9 -7.52 8.18 7.06
C PRO A 9 -7.14 6.75 7.44
N THR A 10 -7.91 6.14 8.36
CA THR A 10 -7.77 4.71 8.68
C THR A 10 -8.79 3.89 7.90
N GLN A 11 -8.30 2.97 7.09
CA GLN A 11 -9.10 2.03 6.32
C GLN A 11 -9.37 0.75 7.15
N PRO A 12 -10.63 0.35 7.32
CA PRO A 12 -10.96 -0.93 7.95
C PRO A 12 -10.72 -2.09 6.98
N LEU A 13 -10.54 -3.30 7.52
CA LEU A 13 -10.63 -4.51 6.69
C LEU A 13 -12.04 -4.53 6.05
N ALA A 14 -12.10 -4.79 4.75
CA ALA A 14 -13.38 -4.91 4.06
C ALA A 14 -14.25 -5.99 4.72
N ASP A 15 -15.57 -5.80 4.71
CA ASP A 15 -16.49 -6.80 5.24
C ASP A 15 -16.39 -8.08 4.40
N THR A 16 -15.86 -9.14 5.01
CA THR A 16 -15.64 -10.42 4.37
C THR A 16 -15.91 -11.54 5.38
N GLU A 17 -16.43 -12.66 4.89
CA GLU A 17 -16.64 -13.87 5.71
C GLU A 17 -15.31 -14.55 6.13
N ARG A 18 -14.17 -14.04 5.66
CA ARG A 18 -12.84 -14.61 5.90
C ARG A 18 -12.00 -13.70 6.78
N ASP A 19 -11.08 -14.30 7.52
CA ASP A 19 -10.09 -13.55 8.32
C ASP A 19 -9.04 -12.81 7.46
N PHE A 20 -9.05 -13.01 6.14
CA PHE A 20 -8.11 -12.40 5.20
C PHE A 20 -8.76 -12.08 3.85
N LEU A 21 -8.22 -11.03 3.21
CA LEU A 21 -8.57 -10.63 1.85
C LEU A 21 -7.33 -10.69 0.96
N ILE A 22 -7.45 -11.32 -0.22
CA ILE A 22 -6.42 -11.26 -1.26
C ILE A 22 -6.91 -10.31 -2.34
N ARG A 23 -6.18 -9.21 -2.55
CA ARG A 23 -6.48 -8.22 -3.58
C ARG A 23 -5.31 -8.10 -4.57
N PRO A 24 -5.55 -8.28 -5.89
CA PRO A 24 -4.52 -7.99 -6.87
C PRO A 24 -4.28 -6.48 -6.95
N PHE A 25 -3.02 -6.05 -6.98
CA PHE A 25 -2.69 -4.69 -7.38
C PHE A 25 -2.93 -4.56 -8.89
N LEU A 26 -3.71 -3.56 -9.28
CA LEU A 26 -3.75 -3.14 -10.67
C LEU A 26 -2.42 -2.44 -10.96
N ILE A 27 -1.60 -3.04 -11.81
CA ILE A 27 -0.38 -2.41 -12.29
C ILE A 27 -0.82 -1.39 -13.33
N GLU A 28 -0.97 -0.13 -12.92
CA GLU A 28 -1.23 0.97 -13.83
C GLU A 28 0.03 1.20 -14.68
N THR A 29 -0.14 1.34 -15.99
CA THR A 29 0.96 1.62 -16.92
C THR A 29 1.51 3.04 -16.76
N ASP A 30 0.82 3.89 -15.99
CA ASP A 30 1.28 5.21 -15.58
C ASP A 30 1.80 5.16 -14.12
N PRO A 31 3.10 5.40 -13.90
CA PRO A 31 3.69 5.41 -12.56
C PRO A 31 3.24 6.58 -11.67
N GLN A 32 2.48 7.55 -12.19
CA GLN A 32 1.85 8.62 -11.41
C GLN A 32 0.42 8.30 -10.98
N GLU A 33 -0.14 7.22 -11.51
CA GLU A 33 -1.51 6.81 -11.27
C GLU A 33 -1.48 5.70 -10.20
N THR A 34 -2.13 5.99 -9.06
CA THR A 34 -2.31 5.03 -7.96
C THR A 34 -3.74 5.11 -7.48
N HIS A 35 -4.45 3.99 -7.53
CA HIS A 35 -5.74 3.86 -6.87
C HIS A 35 -5.66 3.96 -5.33
N GLU A 36 -4.46 3.88 -4.75
CA GLU A 36 -4.24 4.01 -3.31
C GLU A 36 -3.76 5.40 -2.94
N GLN A 37 -4.55 6.09 -2.13
CA GLN A 37 -4.16 7.32 -1.44
C GLN A 37 -3.44 7.00 -0.13
N PRO A 38 -2.52 7.84 0.38
CA PRO A 38 -1.86 7.61 1.66
C PRO A 38 -2.87 7.38 2.80
N HIS A 39 -2.74 6.25 3.50
CA HIS A 39 -3.68 5.84 4.54
C HIS A 39 -2.99 5.08 5.69
N ARG A 40 -3.76 4.79 6.74
CA ARG A 40 -3.48 3.81 7.79
C ARG A 40 -4.49 2.68 7.67
N HIS A 41 -4.24 1.55 8.32
CA HIS A 41 -5.21 0.47 8.45
C HIS A 41 -5.18 -0.13 9.86
N ASN A 42 -6.29 -0.75 10.26
CA ASN A 42 -6.43 -1.44 11.56
C ASN A 42 -6.22 -2.97 11.47
N PHE A 43 -5.71 -3.45 10.33
CA PHE A 43 -5.33 -4.83 10.07
C PHE A 43 -3.84 -4.94 9.76
N GLN A 44 -3.34 -6.15 9.47
CA GLN A 44 -1.97 -6.37 8.97
C GLN A 44 -2.02 -6.69 7.48
N GLU A 45 -1.11 -6.13 6.71
CA GLU A 45 -1.01 -6.33 5.26
C GLU A 45 0.29 -7.05 4.90
N ILE A 46 0.22 -7.91 3.88
CA ILE A 46 1.39 -8.51 3.23
C ILE A 46 1.32 -8.17 1.74
N LEU A 47 2.39 -7.56 1.21
CA LEU A 47 2.54 -7.27 -0.21
C LEU A 47 3.48 -8.28 -0.85
N TRP A 48 3.07 -8.84 -2.00
CA TRP A 48 3.90 -9.78 -2.75
C TRP A 48 3.96 -9.42 -4.23
N VAL A 49 5.16 -9.08 -4.69
CA VAL A 49 5.46 -8.82 -6.11
C VAL A 49 5.86 -10.12 -6.79
N ARG A 50 5.08 -10.57 -7.78
CA ARG A 50 5.39 -11.77 -8.56
C ARG A 50 6.43 -11.54 -9.66
N SER A 51 6.43 -10.37 -10.28
CA SER A 51 7.35 -9.96 -11.36
C SER A 51 7.41 -8.44 -11.48
N GLY A 52 8.49 -7.90 -12.05
CA GLY A 52 8.67 -6.45 -12.23
C GLY A 52 9.34 -5.76 -11.04
N GLN A 53 9.27 -4.44 -10.99
CA GLN A 53 9.79 -3.63 -9.89
C GLN A 53 8.94 -2.37 -9.70
N GLY A 54 8.94 -1.82 -8.50
CA GLY A 54 8.22 -0.59 -8.17
C GLY A 54 8.81 0.11 -6.95
N LYS A 55 8.17 1.22 -6.57
CA LYS A 55 8.48 1.98 -5.37
C LYS A 55 7.28 1.95 -4.43
N HIS A 56 7.54 1.79 -3.14
CA HIS A 56 6.52 1.85 -2.10
C HIS A 56 6.97 2.82 -1.00
N VAL A 57 6.08 3.70 -0.54
CA VAL A 57 6.39 4.66 0.52
C VAL A 57 5.66 4.26 1.80
N ILE A 58 6.42 3.95 2.85
CA ILE A 58 5.89 3.61 4.17
C ILE A 58 6.43 4.62 5.18
N ASP A 59 5.54 5.35 5.85
CA ASP A 59 5.90 6.39 6.82
C ASP A 59 6.90 7.42 6.29
N GLY A 60 6.77 7.74 5.00
CA GLY A 60 7.65 8.68 4.29
C GLY A 60 8.98 8.08 3.81
N ASN A 61 9.26 6.81 4.10
CA ASN A 61 10.44 6.10 3.61
C ASN A 61 10.12 5.41 2.29
N GLU A 62 10.85 5.75 1.23
CA GLU A 62 10.73 5.07 -0.07
C GLU A 62 11.54 3.78 -0.08
N LEU A 63 10.89 2.69 -0.48
CA LEU A 63 11.43 1.35 -0.60
C LEU A 63 11.32 0.90 -2.05
N THR A 64 12.37 0.28 -2.58
CA THR A 64 12.27 -0.44 -3.86
C THR A 64 11.72 -1.83 -3.59
N ILE A 65 10.63 -2.19 -4.29
CA ILE A 65 9.99 -3.50 -4.20
C ILE A 65 10.17 -4.27 -5.49
N GLN A 66 10.52 -5.54 -5.39
CA GLN A 66 10.69 -6.48 -6.49
C GLN A 66 10.40 -7.89 -5.99
N PRO A 67 10.32 -8.91 -6.87
CA PRO A 67 10.26 -10.30 -6.43
C PRO A 67 11.36 -10.58 -5.40
N THR A 68 11.00 -11.29 -4.32
CA THR A 68 11.89 -11.62 -3.20
C THR A 68 12.32 -10.46 -2.29
N THR A 69 11.62 -9.32 -2.32
CA THR A 69 11.67 -8.32 -1.24
C THR A 69 10.73 -8.76 -0.10
N PHE A 70 11.22 -8.77 1.14
CA PHE A 70 10.47 -9.12 2.36
C PHE A 70 10.74 -8.11 3.46
#